data_AF-A0AAU6DJZ5-F1
#
_entry.id   AF-A0AAU6DJZ5-F1
#
_cell.length_a   1.000
_cell.length_b   1.000
_cell.length_c   1.000
_cell.angle_alpha   90.00
_cell.angle_beta   90.00
_cell.angle_gamma   90.00
#
_symmetry.space_group_name_H-M   'P 1'
#
loop_
_entity.id
_entity.type
_entity.pdbx_description
1 polymer ?
#
loop_
_entity_poly.entity_id
_entity_poly.type
_entity_poly.pdbx_seq_one_letter_code
_entity_poly.pdbx_strand_id
1 'polypeptide(L)' 'MTALLTITAPPSWSAMPSGRSWCVCGYERHAIGRAATLQLIENHTAHRDHCPLLAPVEGRTAA' A
#
# COMPACT_ATOMS: atom_id res chain seq x y z
N MET A 1 -6.05 -9.47 8.86
CA MET A 1 -4.98 -8.88 8.02
C MET A 1 -5.44 -7.49 7.58
N THR A 2 -4.97 -6.45 8.25
CA THR A 2 -5.50 -5.09 8.01
C THR A 2 -4.49 -4.32 7.18
N ALA A 3 -4.68 -4.35 5.86
CA ALA A 3 -4.04 -3.45 4.91
C ALA A 3 -5.07 -2.42 4.46
N LEU A 4 -4.73 -1.13 4.54
CA LEU A 4 -5.59 -0.01 4.18
C LEU A 4 -4.94 0.82 3.09
N LEU A 5 -5.74 1.20 2.09
CA LEU A 5 -5.36 2.14 1.05
C LEU A 5 -6.33 3.32 1.09
N THR A 6 -5.78 4.53 1.25
CA THR A 6 -6.55 5.78 1.23
C THR A 6 -6.07 6.61 0.05
N ILE A 7 -7.00 6.99 -0.83
CA ILE A 7 -6.74 7.88 -1.95
C ILE A 7 -7.53 9.18 -1.75
N THR A 8 -6.83 10.30 -1.81
CA THR A 8 -7.43 11.63 -1.77
C THR A 8 -7.45 12.21 -3.17
N ALA A 9 -8.64 12.26 -3.76
CA ALA A 9 -8.89 12.95 -5.02
C ALA A 9 -9.29 14.42 -4.74
N PRO A 10 -8.51 15.41 -5.19
CA PRO A 10 -8.88 16.81 -5.03
C PRO A 10 -10.10 17.18 -5.89
N PRO A 11 -10.84 18.24 -5.53
CA PRO A 11 -12.08 18.62 -6.23
C PRO A 11 -11.84 19.14 -7.66
N SER A 12 -10.62 19.55 -7.98
CA SER A 12 -10.23 20.01 -9.32
C SER A 12 -9.42 18.95 -10.06
N TRP A 13 -9.68 18.80 -11.35
CA TRP A 13 -8.96 17.84 -12.20
C TRP A 13 -7.48 18.24 -12.40
N SER A 14 -7.14 19.52 -12.36
CA SER A 14 -5.75 19.97 -12.47
C SER A 14 -4.92 19.68 -11.22
N ALA A 15 -5.55 19.47 -10.06
CA ALA A 15 -4.84 19.18 -8.83
C ALA A 15 -4.30 17.74 -8.80
N MET A 16 -3.19 17.57 -8.07
CA MET A 16 -2.51 16.29 -7.94
C MET A 16 -3.24 15.42 -6.91
N PRO A 17 -3.65 14.19 -7.26
CA PRO A 17 -4.15 13.25 -6.27
C PRO A 17 -3.01 12.84 -5.33
N SER A 18 -3.36 12.38 -4.14
CA SER A 18 -2.42 11.76 -3.22
C SER A 18 -2.97 10.46 -2.68
N GLY A 19 -2.09 9.59 -2.23
CA GLY A 19 -2.47 8.31 -1.66
C GLY A 19 -1.53 7.86 -0.57
N ARG A 20 -2.09 7.10 0.37
CA ARG A 20 -1.36 6.41 1.45
C ARG A 20 -1.77 4.95 1.46
N SER A 21 -0.77 4.06 1.38
CA SER A 21 -0.95 2.65 1.66
C SER A 21 -0.29 2.34 3.00
N TRP A 22 -1.00 1.62 3.85
CA TRP A 22 -0.51 1.20 5.16
C TRP A 22 -0.93 -0.23 5.48
N CYS A 23 -0.08 -0.97 6.17
CA CYS A 23 -0.37 -2.32 6.66
C CYS A 23 0.28 -2.53 8.03
N VAL A 24 -0.40 -3.32 8.86
CA VAL A 24 0.08 -3.74 10.19
C VAL A 24 1.43 -4.48 10.18
N CYS A 25 1.87 -5.01 9.04
CA CYS A 25 3.19 -5.63 8.91
C CYS A 25 4.35 -4.63 8.86
N GLY A 26 4.09 -3.33 8.95
CA GLY A 26 5.08 -2.27 8.80
C GLY A 26 5.25 -1.75 7.36
N TYR A 27 4.39 -2.18 6.43
CA TYR A 27 4.38 -1.62 5.09
C TYR A 27 3.69 -0.25 5.10
N GLU A 28 4.44 0.81 4.82
CA GLU A 28 3.89 2.16 4.65
C GLU A 28 4.48 2.82 3.40
N ARG A 29 3.61 3.37 2.55
CA ARG A 29 4.00 4.15 1.37
C ARG A 29 3.07 5.31 1.13
N HIS A 30 3.65 6.43 0.70
CA HIS A 30 2.94 7.62 0.24
C HIS A 30 3.21 7.86 -1.25
N ALA A 31 2.21 8.39 -1.94
CA ALA A 31 2.31 8.82 -3.32
C ALA A 31 1.61 10.16 -3.52
N ILE A 32 2.18 10.99 -4.39
CA ILE A 32 1.60 12.26 -4.83
C ILE A 32 1.68 12.31 -6.35
N GLY A 33 0.60 12.71 -7.00
CA GLY A 33 0.44 12.73 -8.45
C GLY A 33 -0.14 11.44 -9.01
N ARG A 34 -0.81 11.55 -10.17
CA ARG A 34 -1.60 10.48 -10.78
C ARG A 34 -0.81 9.19 -11.00
N ALA A 35 0.34 9.28 -11.66
CA ALA A 35 1.16 8.11 -11.98
C ALA A 35 1.66 7.41 -10.71
N ALA A 36 2.05 8.17 -9.69
CA ALA A 36 2.49 7.62 -8.41
C ALA A 36 1.32 6.97 -7.65
N THR A 37 0.12 7.57 -7.69
CA THR A 37 -1.09 7.00 -7.09
C THR A 37 -1.49 5.68 -7.76
N LEU A 38 -1.39 5.57 -9.09
CA LEU A 38 -1.64 4.31 -9.80
C LEU A 38 -0.65 3.23 -9.37
N GLN A 39 0.64 3.55 -9.36
CA GLN A 39 1.66 2.62 -8.84
C GLN A 39 1.44 2.25 -7.37
N LEU A 40 0.93 3.18 -6.54
CA LEU A 40 0.61 2.89 -5.14
C LEU A 40 -0.51 1.84 -5.03
N ILE A 41 -1.52 1.90 -5.91
CA ILE A 41 -2.61 0.92 -5.97
C ILE A 41 -2.07 -0.47 -6.36
N GLU A 42 -1.23 -0.54 -7.39
CA GLU A 42 -0.61 -1.80 -7.83
C GLU A 42 0.27 -2.40 -6.73
N ASN A 43 1.11 -1.57 -6.11
CA ASN A 43 1.97 -1.96 -5.00
C ASN A 43 1.17 -2.44 -3.79
N HIS A 44 0.06 -1.78 -3.45
CA HIS A 44 -0.83 -2.21 -2.37
C HIS A 44 -1.47 -3.56 -2.67
N THR A 45 -1.88 -3.78 -3.93
CA THR A 45 -2.48 -5.05 -4.37
C THR A 45 -1.48 -6.19 -4.26
N ALA A 46 -0.29 -6.03 -4.85
CA ALA A 46 0.78 -7.02 -4.75
C ALA A 46 1.22 -7.27 -3.29
N HIS A 47 1.22 -6.22 -2.46
CA HIS A 47 1.52 -6.36 -1.05
C HIS A 47 0.49 -7.21 -0.30
N ARG A 48 -0.81 -7.13 -0.64
CA ARG A 48 -1.83 -7.96 0.00
C ARG A 48 -1.59 -9.45 -0.25
N ASP A 49 -1.09 -9.82 -1.43
CA ASP A 49 -0.79 -11.21 -1.75
C ASP A 49 0.52 -11.70 -1.09
N HIS A 50 1.51 -10.82 -0.95
CA HIS A 50 2.85 -11.16 -0.46
C HIS A 50 3.11 -10.71 1.00
N CYS A 51 2.08 -10.28 1.71
CA CYS A 51 2.27 -9.72 3.05
C CYS A 51 2.83 -10.79 3.99
N PRO A 52 3.91 -10.54 4.72
CA PRO A 52 4.53 -11.54 5.59
C PRO A 52 3.66 -11.96 6.78
N LEU A 53 2.60 -11.21 7.08
CA LEU A 53 1.60 -11.58 8.10
C LEU A 53 0.45 -12.43 7.53
N LEU A 54 0.41 -12.66 6.22
CA LEU A 54 -0.62 -13.46 5.54
C LEU A 54 -0.02 -14.61 4.74
N ALA A 55 1.09 -14.36 4.03
CA ALA A 55 1.95 -15.40 3.52
C ALA A 55 2.47 -16.19 4.74
N PRO A 56 2.29 -17.52 4.78
CA PRO A 56 2.84 -18.32 5.87
C PRO A 56 4.33 -18.05 5.91
N VAL A 57 4.80 -17.51 7.04
CA VAL A 57 6.22 -17.42 7.35
C VAL A 57 6.75 -18.84 7.58
N GLU A 58 6.88 -19.64 6.53
CA GLU A 58 7.69 -20.84 6.55
C GLU A 58 9.14 -20.41 6.78
N GLY A 59 9.58 -20.49 8.03
CA GLY A 59 10.97 -20.25 8.41
C GLY A 59 11.22 -19.07 9.33
N ARG A 60 10.42 -18.86 10.38
CA ARG A 60 10.99 -18.31 11.62
C ARG A 60 11.45 -19.46 12.52
N THR A 61 12.58 -20.05 12.15
CA THR A 61 13.44 -20.72 13.14
C THR A 61 14.08 -19.60 13.97
N ALA A 62 13.43 -19.22 15.06
CA ALA A 62 14.13 -18.55 16.15
C ALA A 62 14.83 -19.65 16.97
N ALA A 63 16.14 -19.74 16.79
CA ALA A 63 17.05 -20.50 17.66
C ALA A 63 17.37 -19.67 18.93
#